data_AF-A0A352VF08-F1
#
_entry.id   AF-A0A352VF08-F1
#
_cell.length_a   1.000
_cell.length_b   1.000
_cell.length_c   1.000
_cell.angle_alpha   90.00
_cell.angle_beta   90.00
_cell.angle_gamma   90.00
#
_symmetry.space_group_name_H-M   'P 1'
#
loop_
_entity.id
_entity.type
_entity.pdbx_description
1 polymer ?
#
loop_
_entity_poly.entity_id
_entity_poly.type
_entity_poly.pdbx_seq_one_letter_code
_entity_poly.pdbx_strand_id
1 'polypeptide(L)'
;MENSLNFLGKREGFNVALRHFKGVTSMIKQFESKINISDILNTRIEDKKIEPYQVSPIVNALLVDKYKYFCSSLNLKKGFTKPLNIISKIVTTWSAFDISIAYYHPQLGMILINPKNEESWQSIDGLRENELVVLYIGNFNQPFDSKVADKCSQELAKLLNSEITDSNMKFSTESVPVTPKHTKEKPTATVTLKPAEEVAPVSKSTGGKKKMSPQYGVTVTNELFHNGNVEAWKRIIRSYEAKYTEMKVLIFYEGEQIHDINTLFKWGKVKHGTNIYICLLGAEFSDISKLRRYLAQGASSRFEDFLKGDPTKDMALF
;
A
#
# COMPACT_ATOMS: atom_id res chain seq x y z
N MET A 1 27.87 -27.47 -0.95
CA MET A 1 27.31 -26.42 -0.07
C MET A 1 28.32 -26.09 1.05
N GLU A 2 29.51 -25.59 0.72
CA GLU A 2 30.61 -25.46 1.72
C GLU A 2 31.13 -24.05 2.01
N ASN A 3 30.57 -23.00 1.38
CA ASN A 3 31.09 -21.63 1.54
C ASN A 3 30.15 -20.64 2.27
N SER A 4 29.04 -21.09 2.86
CA SER A 4 28.16 -20.22 3.66
C SER A 4 28.66 -19.99 5.10
N LEU A 5 29.50 -20.89 5.63
CA LEU A 5 30.00 -20.84 7.01
C LEU A 5 31.05 -19.74 7.26
N ASN A 6 31.68 -19.20 6.20
CA ASN A 6 32.71 -18.15 6.30
C ASN A 6 32.20 -16.73 6.02
N PHE A 7 30.88 -16.52 5.92
CA PHE A 7 30.31 -15.20 5.69
C PHE A 7 30.73 -14.19 6.77
N LEU A 8 30.64 -14.58 8.05
CA LEU A 8 31.05 -13.74 9.18
C LEU A 8 32.57 -13.67 9.37
N GLY A 9 33.34 -14.58 8.76
CA GLY A 9 34.80 -14.60 8.81
C GLY A 9 35.47 -13.58 7.90
N LYS A 10 34.74 -13.01 6.93
CA LYS A 10 35.22 -11.95 6.03
C LYS A 10 34.75 -10.58 6.51
N ARG A 11 35.59 -9.55 6.37
CA ARG A 11 35.26 -8.16 6.75
C ARG A 11 33.96 -7.69 6.08
N GLU A 12 33.75 -8.05 4.83
CA GLU A 12 32.57 -7.69 4.06
C GLU A 12 31.30 -8.30 4.68
N GLY A 13 31.29 -9.60 4.93
CA GLY A 13 30.11 -10.27 5.50
C GLY A 13 29.87 -9.92 6.97
N PHE A 14 30.93 -9.72 7.77
CA PHE A 14 30.81 -9.15 9.11
C PHE A 14 30.15 -7.76 9.10
N ASN A 15 30.59 -6.87 8.21
CA ASN A 15 30.00 -5.52 8.10
C ASN A 15 28.56 -5.54 7.60
N VAL A 16 28.19 -6.48 6.73
CA VAL A 16 26.80 -6.68 6.30
C VAL A 16 25.95 -7.16 7.48
N ALA A 17 26.40 -8.17 8.21
CA ALA A 17 25.69 -8.69 9.39
C ALA A 17 25.55 -7.62 10.48
N LEU A 18 26.62 -6.87 10.79
CA LEU A 18 26.59 -5.80 11.79
C LEU A 18 25.61 -4.69 11.41
N ARG A 19 25.58 -4.28 10.13
CA ARG A 19 24.58 -3.31 9.64
C ARG A 19 23.16 -3.85 9.78
N HIS A 20 22.94 -5.11 9.44
CA HIS A 20 21.64 -5.77 9.63
C HIS A 20 21.22 -5.77 11.11
N PHE A 21 22.10 -6.20 12.03
CA PHE A 21 21.84 -6.19 13.47
C PHE A 21 21.51 -4.80 13.99
N LYS A 22 22.33 -3.78 13.67
CA LYS A 22 22.05 -2.39 14.04
C LYS A 22 20.70 -1.91 13.50
N GLY A 23 20.38 -2.29 12.26
CA GLY A 23 19.11 -2.00 11.63
C GLY A 23 17.93 -2.58 12.41
N VAL A 24 17.96 -3.87 12.72
CA VAL A 24 16.89 -4.57 13.46
C VAL A 24 16.77 -4.04 14.89
N THR A 25 17.87 -3.86 15.61
CA THR A 25 17.85 -3.31 16.96
C THR A 25 17.30 -1.89 17.00
N SER A 26 17.64 -1.06 16.02
CA SER A 26 17.07 0.30 15.91
C SER A 26 15.56 0.27 15.68
N MET A 27 15.06 -0.62 14.82
CA MET A 27 13.63 -0.80 14.59
C MET A 27 12.90 -1.25 15.86
N ILE A 28 13.44 -2.23 16.58
CA ILE A 28 12.88 -2.69 17.87
C ILE A 28 12.83 -1.53 18.88
N LYS A 29 13.89 -0.73 18.99
CA LYS A 29 13.92 0.42 19.90
C LYS A 29 12.87 1.47 19.55
N GLN A 30 12.69 1.78 18.26
CA GLN A 30 11.64 2.71 17.81
C GLN A 30 10.25 2.18 18.17
N PHE A 31 10.00 0.90 17.92
CA PHE A 31 8.74 0.26 18.26
C PHE A 31 8.46 0.25 19.77
N GLU A 32 9.45 -0.10 20.58
CA GLU A 32 9.34 -0.06 22.05
C GLU A 32 9.22 1.38 22.60
N SER A 33 9.63 2.38 21.81
CA SER A 33 9.39 3.81 22.06
C SER A 33 8.01 4.28 21.61
N LYS A 34 7.08 3.34 21.37
CA LYS A 34 5.68 3.56 20.97
C LYS A 34 5.49 4.16 19.56
N ILE A 35 6.42 3.90 18.65
CA ILE A 35 6.24 4.21 17.23
C ILE A 35 5.62 2.98 16.55
N ASN A 36 4.52 3.17 15.82
CA ASN A 36 3.80 2.09 15.16
C ASN A 36 4.68 1.39 14.10
N ILE A 37 4.59 0.06 14.01
CA ILE A 37 5.45 -0.72 13.11
C ILE A 37 5.19 -0.40 11.64
N SER A 38 3.96 -0.05 11.27
CA SER A 38 3.60 0.32 9.90
C SER A 38 4.36 1.57 9.47
N ASP A 39 4.45 2.58 10.34
CA ASP A 39 5.21 3.80 10.06
C ASP A 39 6.72 3.50 9.94
N ILE A 40 7.29 2.73 10.87
CA ILE A 40 8.72 2.37 10.86
C ILE A 40 9.10 1.62 9.57
N LEU A 41 8.30 0.62 9.18
CA LEU A 41 8.57 -0.18 7.99
C LEU A 41 8.34 0.63 6.71
N ASN A 42 7.30 1.46 6.66
CA ASN A 42 7.05 2.33 5.51
C ASN A 42 8.20 3.31 5.27
N THR A 43 8.73 3.96 6.32
CA THR A 43 9.92 4.83 6.18
C THR A 43 11.14 4.03 5.71
N ARG A 44 11.33 2.79 6.18
CA ARG A 44 12.47 1.96 5.74
C ARG A 44 12.35 1.48 4.29
N ILE A 45 11.14 1.26 3.80
CA ILE A 45 10.90 0.97 2.38
C ILE A 45 11.22 2.21 1.54
N GLU A 46 10.77 3.39 1.96
CA GLU A 46 11.08 4.68 1.29
C GLU A 46 12.58 4.95 1.23
N ASP A 47 13.27 4.72 2.34
CA ASP A 47 14.73 4.82 2.46
C ASP A 47 15.50 3.72 1.72
N LYS A 48 14.81 2.77 1.06
CA LYS A 48 15.40 1.58 0.40
C LYS A 48 16.28 0.74 1.33
N LYS A 49 15.95 0.72 2.63
CA LYS A 49 16.67 -0.07 3.66
C LYS A 49 16.12 -1.48 3.80
N ILE A 50 14.89 -1.71 3.37
CA ILE A 50 14.25 -3.03 3.29
C ILE A 50 13.45 -3.13 2.00
N GLU A 51 13.32 -4.35 1.49
CA GLU A 51 12.53 -4.66 0.30
C GLU A 51 11.10 -5.07 0.69
N PRO A 52 10.09 -4.84 -0.18
CA PRO A 52 8.69 -5.16 0.12
C PRO A 52 8.42 -6.61 0.56
N TYR A 53 9.14 -7.59 -0.01
CA TYR A 53 8.97 -9.00 0.36
C TYR A 53 9.43 -9.32 1.79
N GLN A 54 10.29 -8.48 2.38
CA GLN A 54 10.79 -8.65 3.75
C GLN A 54 9.77 -8.20 4.80
N VAL A 55 8.76 -7.43 4.40
CA VAL A 55 7.79 -6.81 5.31
C VAL A 55 6.98 -7.86 6.06
N SER A 56 6.38 -8.83 5.36
CA SER A 56 5.52 -9.85 5.97
C SER A 56 6.25 -10.69 7.03
N PRO A 57 7.45 -11.25 6.77
CA PRO A 57 8.24 -11.93 7.80
C PRO A 57 8.57 -11.07 9.02
N ILE A 58 8.90 -9.78 8.82
CA ILE A 58 9.23 -8.87 9.92
C ILE A 58 7.99 -8.60 10.78
N VAL A 59 6.83 -8.34 10.16
CA VAL A 59 5.57 -8.11 10.86
C VAL A 59 5.19 -9.33 11.69
N ASN A 60 5.29 -10.53 11.12
CA ASN A 60 4.96 -11.76 11.84
C ASN A 60 5.91 -11.97 13.04
N ALA A 61 7.22 -11.91 12.81
CA ALA A 61 8.21 -12.11 13.86
C ALA A 61 8.10 -11.08 15.01
N LEU A 62 7.75 -9.83 14.71
CA LEU A 62 7.61 -8.80 15.73
C LEU A 62 6.22 -8.84 16.39
N LEU A 63 5.16 -8.60 15.62
CA LEU A 63 3.84 -8.43 16.20
C LEU A 63 3.29 -9.74 16.75
N VAL A 64 3.42 -10.85 16.00
CA VAL A 64 2.83 -12.14 16.38
C VAL A 64 3.74 -12.87 17.36
N ASP A 65 4.99 -13.11 16.98
CA ASP A 65 5.88 -13.97 17.75
C ASP A 65 6.43 -13.28 19.00
N LYS A 66 6.94 -12.06 18.86
CA LYS A 66 7.60 -11.35 19.98
C LYS A 66 6.61 -10.64 20.90
N TYR A 67 5.74 -9.81 20.36
CA TYR A 67 4.85 -8.93 21.14
C TYR A 67 3.44 -9.47 21.34
N LYS A 68 3.13 -10.64 20.77
CA LYS A 68 1.88 -11.38 20.99
C LYS A 68 0.62 -10.55 20.71
N TYR A 69 0.64 -9.76 19.64
CA TYR A 69 -0.52 -9.00 19.17
C TYR A 69 -1.68 -9.95 18.85
N PHE A 70 -2.90 -9.52 19.19
CA PHE A 70 -4.11 -10.17 18.70
C PHE A 70 -4.18 -10.00 17.17
N CYS A 71 -4.42 -11.10 16.48
CA CYS A 71 -4.42 -11.14 15.02
C CYS A 71 -5.78 -11.64 14.52
N SER A 72 -6.35 -10.93 13.56
CA SER A 72 -7.59 -11.34 12.89
C SER A 72 -7.50 -11.02 11.40
N SER A 73 -8.01 -11.91 10.56
CA SER A 73 -8.03 -11.75 9.11
C SER A 73 -9.46 -11.78 8.59
N LEU A 74 -9.78 -10.92 7.64
CA LEU A 74 -11.05 -10.91 6.95
C LEU A 74 -10.90 -10.45 5.50
N ASN A 75 -11.80 -10.92 4.64
CA ASN A 75 -12.05 -10.26 3.36
C ASN A 75 -13.08 -9.15 3.57
N LEU A 76 -12.88 -8.02 2.89
CA LEU A 76 -13.85 -6.93 2.88
C LEU A 76 -15.11 -7.36 2.14
N LYS A 77 -16.28 -7.24 2.78
CA LYS A 77 -17.59 -7.58 2.22
C LYS A 77 -18.12 -6.50 1.27
N LYS A 78 -17.67 -5.26 1.43
CA LYS A 78 -18.06 -4.11 0.62
C LYS A 78 -16.87 -3.18 0.46
N GLY A 79 -16.80 -2.51 -0.67
CA GLY A 79 -15.88 -1.39 -0.84
C GLY A 79 -16.21 -0.25 0.12
N PHE A 80 -15.18 0.40 0.68
CA PHE A 80 -15.36 1.57 1.54
C PHE A 80 -15.68 2.80 0.68
N THR A 81 -16.82 3.42 0.95
CA THR A 81 -17.38 4.47 0.05
C THR A 81 -17.09 5.90 0.49
N LYS A 82 -16.62 6.08 1.73
CA LYS A 82 -16.33 7.41 2.29
C LYS A 82 -14.84 7.75 2.13
N PRO A 83 -14.45 9.03 2.34
CA PRO A 83 -13.03 9.37 2.44
C PRO A 83 -12.31 8.58 3.54
N LEU A 84 -11.18 7.94 3.20
CA LEU A 84 -10.43 7.06 4.11
C LEU A 84 -9.94 7.76 5.38
N ASN A 85 -9.71 9.07 5.35
CA ASN A 85 -9.30 9.85 6.51
C ASN A 85 -10.32 9.82 7.66
N ILE A 86 -11.60 9.51 7.39
CA ILE A 86 -12.61 9.32 8.44
C ILE A 86 -12.25 8.15 9.35
N ILE A 87 -11.65 7.08 8.81
CA ILE A 87 -11.19 5.93 9.59
C ILE A 87 -10.16 6.40 10.61
N SER A 88 -9.19 7.21 10.19
CA SER A 88 -8.16 7.75 11.08
C SER A 88 -8.72 8.60 12.21
N LYS A 89 -9.68 9.47 11.91
CA LYS A 89 -10.34 10.31 12.91
C LYS A 89 -11.01 9.50 14.01
N ILE A 90 -11.65 8.38 13.65
CA ILE A 90 -12.31 7.48 14.61
C ILE A 90 -11.25 6.70 15.40
N VAL A 91 -10.35 6.00 14.70
CA VAL A 91 -9.40 5.05 15.30
C VAL A 91 -8.35 5.77 16.16
N THR A 92 -8.05 7.04 15.91
CA THR A 92 -7.18 7.86 16.79
C THR A 92 -7.72 7.95 18.22
N THR A 93 -9.04 7.85 18.41
CA THR A 93 -9.66 7.87 19.76
C THR A 93 -9.46 6.56 20.53
N TRP A 94 -9.01 5.48 19.88
CA TRP A 94 -8.81 4.16 20.47
C TRP A 94 -7.40 4.05 21.08
N SER A 95 -7.12 4.86 22.10
CA SER A 95 -5.79 5.00 22.71
C SER A 95 -5.28 3.75 23.46
N ALA A 96 -6.15 2.80 23.80
CA ALA A 96 -5.79 1.58 24.52
C ALA A 96 -4.93 0.60 23.71
N PHE A 97 -4.93 0.73 22.37
CA PHE A 97 -4.23 -0.20 21.50
C PHE A 97 -3.30 0.49 20.51
N ASP A 98 -2.18 -0.14 20.24
CA ASP A 98 -1.46 0.00 18.98
C ASP A 98 -2.12 -0.90 17.93
N ILE A 99 -2.40 -0.33 16.76
CA ILE A 99 -3.13 -1.01 15.70
C ILE A 99 -2.33 -0.89 14.41
N SER A 100 -2.14 -2.01 13.72
CA SER A 100 -1.56 -2.05 12.37
C SER A 100 -2.45 -2.87 11.46
N ILE A 101 -2.61 -2.41 10.22
CA ILE A 101 -3.44 -3.07 9.21
C ILE A 101 -2.52 -3.51 8.07
N ALA A 102 -2.54 -4.80 7.74
CA ALA A 102 -1.97 -5.30 6.50
C ALA A 102 -3.08 -5.47 5.47
N TYR A 103 -3.11 -4.56 4.49
CA TYR A 103 -4.03 -4.60 3.35
C TYR A 103 -3.36 -5.29 2.16
N TYR A 104 -3.98 -6.34 1.63
CA TYR A 104 -3.43 -7.10 0.50
C TYR A 104 -4.11 -6.67 -0.79
N HIS A 105 -3.51 -5.68 -1.44
CA HIS A 105 -3.97 -5.18 -2.73
C HIS A 105 -3.53 -6.15 -3.85
N PRO A 106 -4.40 -6.53 -4.80
CA PRO A 106 -4.08 -7.55 -5.81
C PRO A 106 -2.86 -7.18 -6.68
N GLN A 107 -2.64 -5.89 -6.93
CA GLN A 107 -1.53 -5.41 -7.78
C GLN A 107 -0.34 -4.85 -7.02
N LEU A 108 -0.54 -4.33 -5.80
CA LEU A 108 0.51 -3.66 -5.03
C LEU A 108 1.11 -4.61 -3.97
N GLY A 109 0.46 -5.76 -3.74
CA GLY A 109 0.81 -6.68 -2.69
C GLY A 109 0.40 -6.16 -1.32
N MET A 110 1.15 -6.55 -0.30
CA MET A 110 0.90 -6.15 1.08
C MET A 110 1.29 -4.68 1.30
N ILE A 111 0.32 -3.90 1.77
CA ILE A 111 0.48 -2.50 2.17
C ILE A 111 0.21 -2.43 3.68
N LEU A 112 1.17 -1.88 4.42
CA LEU A 112 1.02 -1.65 5.85
C LEU A 112 0.46 -0.26 6.12
N ILE A 113 -0.63 -0.23 6.87
CA ILE A 113 -1.36 0.98 7.21
C ILE A 113 -1.39 1.13 8.74
N ASN A 114 -0.89 2.27 9.24
CA ASN A 114 -1.21 2.73 10.58
C ASN A 114 -2.57 3.45 10.49
N PRO A 115 -3.66 2.86 11.00
CA PRO A 115 -4.97 3.46 10.85
C PRO A 115 -5.10 4.80 11.58
N LYS A 116 -4.25 5.11 12.56
CA LYS A 116 -4.23 6.38 13.31
C LYS A 116 -3.44 7.49 12.62
N ASN A 117 -2.73 7.18 11.54
CA ASN A 117 -1.94 8.13 10.77
C ASN A 117 -2.65 8.43 9.45
N GLU A 118 -3.13 9.67 9.26
CA GLU A 118 -3.84 10.07 8.02
C GLU A 118 -2.97 9.90 6.76
N GLU A 119 -1.66 10.14 6.86
CA GLU A 119 -0.73 10.00 5.72
C GLU A 119 -0.61 8.54 5.27
N SER A 120 -0.76 7.59 6.20
CA SER A 120 -0.67 6.16 5.90
C SER A 120 -1.75 5.71 4.90
N TRP A 121 -2.93 6.33 4.96
CA TRP A 121 -4.05 6.07 4.06
C TRP A 121 -3.85 6.59 2.63
N GLN A 122 -2.90 7.51 2.41
CA GLN A 122 -2.59 8.04 1.06
C GLN A 122 -1.85 7.02 0.17
N SER A 123 -1.46 5.88 0.74
CA SER A 123 -0.80 4.78 0.02
C SER A 123 -1.77 3.93 -0.82
N ILE A 124 -3.08 4.07 -0.60
CA ILE A 124 -4.13 3.34 -1.31
C ILE A 124 -5.17 4.30 -1.89
N ASP A 125 -5.81 3.91 -2.98
CA ASP A 125 -6.89 4.66 -3.64
C ASP A 125 -8.27 4.39 -3.01
N GLY A 126 -8.42 3.24 -2.35
CA GLY A 126 -9.63 2.84 -1.65
C GLY A 126 -9.48 1.46 -1.03
N LEU A 127 -10.49 1.07 -0.25
CA LEU A 127 -10.67 -0.30 0.21
C LEU A 127 -11.77 -0.92 -0.65
N ARG A 128 -11.49 -2.06 -1.27
CA ARG A 128 -12.35 -2.69 -2.27
C ARG A 128 -12.86 -4.05 -1.79
N GLU A 129 -13.97 -4.49 -2.37
CA GLU A 129 -14.63 -5.74 -2.00
C GLU A 129 -13.74 -6.95 -2.32
N ASN A 130 -13.79 -7.95 -1.45
CA ASN A 130 -13.02 -9.20 -1.49
C ASN A 130 -11.51 -9.05 -1.29
N GLU A 131 -10.96 -7.85 -1.09
CA GLU A 131 -9.57 -7.69 -0.64
C GLU A 131 -9.37 -8.21 0.79
N LEU A 132 -8.22 -8.86 1.00
CA LEU A 132 -7.83 -9.39 2.30
C LEU A 132 -7.23 -8.29 3.16
N VAL A 133 -7.69 -8.24 4.41
CA VAL A 133 -7.15 -7.41 5.48
C VAL A 133 -6.73 -8.30 6.64
N VAL A 134 -5.55 -8.05 7.20
CA VAL A 134 -5.12 -8.61 8.48
C VAL A 134 -4.93 -7.49 9.49
N LEU A 135 -5.62 -7.59 10.62
CA LEU A 135 -5.61 -6.64 11.72
C LEU A 135 -4.68 -7.16 12.81
N TYR A 136 -3.75 -6.30 13.24
CA TYR A 136 -2.86 -6.54 14.36
C TYR A 136 -3.19 -5.53 15.46
N ILE A 137 -3.61 -6.02 16.62
CA ILE A 137 -4.03 -5.20 17.75
C ILE A 137 -3.25 -5.62 18.99
N GLY A 138 -2.50 -4.70 19.56
CA GLY A 138 -1.70 -4.95 20.76
C GLY A 138 -1.48 -3.66 21.53
N ASN A 139 -0.48 -3.66 22.41
CA ASN A 139 -0.13 -2.47 23.18
C ASN A 139 1.40 -2.39 23.32
N PHE A 140 2.11 -2.47 22.18
CA PHE A 140 3.57 -2.54 22.13
C PHE A 140 4.11 -3.68 23.01
N ASN A 141 4.90 -3.35 24.04
CA ASN A 141 5.45 -4.30 25.01
C ASN A 141 4.63 -4.35 26.32
N GLN A 142 3.42 -3.78 26.34
CA GLN A 142 2.54 -3.78 27.50
C GLN A 142 1.48 -4.89 27.39
N PRO A 143 1.09 -5.50 28.52
CA PRO A 143 0.00 -6.46 28.52
C PRO A 143 -1.33 -5.78 28.14
N PHE A 144 -2.22 -6.55 27.52
CA PHE A 144 -3.55 -6.11 27.14
C PHE A 144 -4.54 -7.28 27.21
N ASP A 145 -5.84 -6.98 27.32
CA ASP A 145 -6.88 -8.00 27.33
C ASP A 145 -7.23 -8.41 25.89
N SER A 146 -6.98 -9.68 25.56
CA SER A 146 -7.29 -10.25 24.24
C SER A 146 -8.78 -10.18 23.89
N LYS A 147 -9.69 -10.22 24.86
CA LYS A 147 -11.15 -10.11 24.59
C LYS A 147 -11.52 -8.68 24.19
N VAL A 148 -10.86 -7.68 24.78
CA VAL A 148 -11.06 -6.28 24.41
C VAL A 148 -10.40 -6.01 23.05
N ALA A 149 -9.25 -6.62 22.77
CA ALA A 149 -8.61 -6.56 21.45
C ALA A 149 -9.48 -7.19 20.35
N ASP A 150 -10.13 -8.33 20.62
CA ASP A 150 -11.10 -8.95 19.70
C ASP A 150 -12.29 -8.01 19.41
N LYS A 151 -12.88 -7.40 20.44
CA LYS A 151 -13.93 -6.38 20.26
C LYS A 151 -13.44 -5.20 19.40
N CYS A 152 -12.21 -4.73 19.62
CA CYS A 152 -11.58 -3.69 18.81
C CYS A 152 -11.42 -4.13 17.35
N SER A 153 -11.00 -5.38 17.12
CA SER A 153 -10.91 -5.97 15.79
C SER A 153 -12.26 -6.03 15.08
N GLN A 154 -13.32 -6.39 15.80
CA GLN A 154 -14.67 -6.48 15.24
C GLN A 154 -15.22 -5.11 14.87
N GLU A 155 -15.05 -4.09 15.72
CA GLU A 155 -15.45 -2.72 15.38
C GLU A 155 -14.62 -2.14 14.24
N LEU A 156 -13.31 -2.43 14.19
CA LEU A 156 -12.48 -2.03 13.05
C LEU A 156 -12.96 -2.70 11.76
N ALA A 157 -13.26 -4.00 11.80
CA ALA A 157 -13.80 -4.72 10.65
C ALA A 157 -15.14 -4.12 10.16
N LYS A 158 -16.06 -3.76 11.07
CA LYS A 158 -17.30 -3.05 10.72
C LYS A 158 -17.00 -1.71 10.05
N LEU A 159 -16.07 -0.94 10.61
CA LEU A 159 -15.66 0.36 10.06
C LEU A 159 -15.13 0.23 8.64
N LEU A 160 -14.21 -0.71 8.40
CA LEU A 160 -13.63 -0.97 7.07
C LEU A 160 -14.69 -1.42 6.05
N ASN A 161 -15.75 -2.10 6.50
CA ASN A 161 -16.88 -2.51 5.65
C ASN A 161 -17.95 -1.43 5.46
N SER A 162 -17.71 -0.18 5.91
CA SER A 162 -18.70 0.91 5.93
C SER A 162 -20.00 0.56 6.66
N GLU A 163 -19.96 -0.38 7.59
CA GLU A 163 -21.09 -0.71 8.45
C GLU A 163 -21.27 0.35 9.53
N ILE A 164 -22.44 0.39 10.16
CA ILE A 164 -22.71 1.33 11.26
C ILE A 164 -21.86 0.90 12.46
N THR A 165 -20.88 1.73 12.79
CA THR A 165 -20.07 1.60 14.01
C THR A 165 -20.67 2.46 15.11
N ASP A 166 -20.53 2.04 16.36
CA ASP A 166 -20.79 2.93 17.49
C ASP A 166 -19.67 3.99 17.55
N SER A 167 -19.93 5.16 16.99
CA SER A 167 -18.98 6.27 16.93
C SER A 167 -18.56 6.79 18.32
N ASN A 168 -19.30 6.43 19.38
CA ASN A 168 -18.95 6.77 20.76
C ASN A 168 -18.08 5.71 21.42
N MET A 169 -17.88 4.54 20.79
CA MET A 169 -17.07 3.47 21.33
C MET A 169 -15.60 3.87 21.33
N LYS A 170 -15.08 4.11 22.54
CA LYS A 170 -13.69 4.45 22.79
C LYS A 170 -13.02 3.29 23.51
N PHE A 171 -11.91 2.82 22.94
CA PHE A 171 -10.97 1.98 23.66
C PHE A 171 -9.94 2.89 24.32
N SER A 172 -10.23 3.37 25.52
CA SER A 172 -9.34 4.26 26.27
C SER A 172 -8.70 3.52 27.43
N THR A 173 -7.45 3.86 27.76
CA THR A 173 -6.80 3.46 29.01
C THR A 173 -7.33 4.27 30.21
N GLU A 174 -8.65 4.40 30.36
CA GLU A 174 -9.18 4.78 31.66
C GLU A 174 -8.92 3.59 32.60
N SER A 175 -8.14 3.89 33.62
CA SER A 175 -7.55 2.97 34.59
C SER A 175 -8.48 1.81 34.94
N VAL A 176 -8.12 0.60 34.51
CA VAL A 176 -8.49 -0.59 35.27
C VAL A 176 -7.83 -0.40 36.64
N PRO A 177 -8.59 -0.34 37.75
CA PRO A 177 -8.02 -0.20 39.07
C PRO A 177 -7.34 -1.53 39.41
N VAL A 178 -6.03 -1.58 39.17
CA VAL A 178 -5.17 -2.55 39.85
C VAL A 178 -4.51 -1.81 41.01
N THR A 179 -5.18 -1.80 42.16
CA THR A 179 -4.58 -1.42 43.44
C THR A 179 -4.71 -2.59 44.41
N PRO A 180 -3.82 -2.75 45.42
CA PRO A 180 -2.71 -1.85 45.80
C PRO A 180 -1.38 -2.54 46.23
N LYS A 181 -0.23 -1.85 46.05
CA LYS A 181 0.56 -1.29 47.18
C LYS A 181 1.74 -0.42 46.71
N HIS A 182 1.85 0.71 47.43
CA HIS A 182 2.84 1.80 47.42
C HIS A 182 4.30 1.41 47.09
N THR A 183 5.11 2.26 46.45
CA THR A 183 5.71 3.45 47.09
C THR A 183 6.13 4.52 46.08
N LYS A 184 5.97 5.77 46.51
CA LYS A 184 6.22 7.04 45.81
C LYS A 184 7.71 7.27 45.56
N GLU A 185 8.05 7.86 44.43
CA GLU A 185 9.04 8.94 44.35
C GLU A 185 8.79 9.83 43.13
N LYS A 186 8.99 11.13 43.32
CA LYS A 186 8.67 12.24 42.39
C LYS A 186 10.01 12.82 41.84
N PRO A 187 9.99 13.77 40.88
CA PRO A 187 10.79 13.70 39.66
C PRO A 187 11.92 14.73 39.62
N THR A 188 12.92 14.56 38.74
CA THR A 188 13.77 15.68 38.34
C THR A 188 14.39 15.53 36.95
N ALA A 189 14.51 16.69 36.30
CA ALA A 189 15.43 17.07 35.23
C ALA A 189 15.01 16.79 33.77
N THR A 190 14.21 17.73 33.28
CA THR A 190 14.28 18.35 31.95
C THR A 190 15.73 18.55 31.46
N VAL A 191 16.04 18.01 30.27
CA VAL A 191 17.16 18.48 29.45
C VAL A 191 16.60 18.95 28.12
N THR A 192 16.65 20.27 27.96
CA THR A 192 16.47 21.03 26.73
C THR A 192 17.60 20.73 25.75
N LEU A 193 17.28 20.37 24.51
CA LEU A 193 18.17 20.57 23.37
C LEU A 193 17.41 21.39 22.31
N LYS A 194 17.92 22.61 22.07
CA LYS A 194 17.51 23.50 20.99
C LYS A 194 18.24 23.13 19.67
N PRO A 195 17.72 23.59 18.52
CA PRO A 195 17.83 22.94 17.22
C PRO A 195 19.09 23.34 16.44
N ALA A 196 19.66 22.41 15.69
CA ALA A 196 20.66 22.68 14.68
C ALA A 196 20.05 22.60 13.26
N GLU A 197 20.04 23.77 12.64
CA GLU A 197 20.11 24.14 11.22
C GLU A 197 19.97 23.06 10.13
N GLU A 198 18.88 23.24 9.35
CA GLU A 198 18.90 23.61 7.93
C GLU A 198 20.02 23.01 7.06
N VAL A 199 19.67 21.93 6.34
CA VAL A 199 20.40 21.48 5.15
C VAL A 199 19.49 21.70 3.95
N ALA A 200 19.93 22.59 3.06
CA ALA A 200 19.34 22.89 1.76
C ALA A 200 19.26 21.63 0.87
N PRO A 201 18.40 21.63 -0.16
CA PRO A 201 17.70 20.45 -0.63
C PRO A 201 18.58 19.52 -1.46
N VAL A 202 18.68 18.28 -1.01
CA VAL A 202 19.22 17.18 -1.83
C VAL A 202 18.20 16.85 -2.92
N SER A 203 18.69 16.87 -4.16
CA SER A 203 18.03 16.47 -5.40
C SER A 203 17.07 15.29 -5.22
N LYS A 204 15.81 15.47 -5.66
CA LYS A 204 14.80 14.43 -5.77
C LYS A 204 15.34 13.27 -6.62
N SER A 205 15.76 12.20 -5.97
CA SER A 205 15.77 10.89 -6.61
C SER A 205 14.33 10.39 -6.65
N THR A 206 13.76 10.30 -7.85
CA THR A 206 12.38 9.86 -8.13
C THR A 206 12.21 8.35 -7.96
N GLY A 207 12.53 7.83 -6.78
CA GLY A 207 12.15 6.49 -6.35
C GLY A 207 10.89 6.54 -5.49
N GLY A 208 9.82 7.16 -5.99
CA GLY A 208 8.56 7.23 -5.28
C GLY A 208 7.95 5.83 -5.12
N LYS A 209 7.25 5.58 -4.00
CA LYS A 209 6.41 4.37 -3.84
C LYS A 209 5.57 4.18 -5.11
N LYS A 210 5.52 2.96 -5.63
CA LYS A 210 4.57 2.63 -6.70
C LYS A 210 3.16 2.87 -6.17
N LYS A 211 2.47 3.86 -6.73
CA LYS A 211 1.09 4.18 -6.47
C LYS A 211 0.25 3.75 -7.66
N MET A 212 -1.06 3.66 -7.45
CA MET A 212 -2.03 3.53 -8.53
C MET A 212 -2.73 4.86 -8.80
N SER A 213 -2.92 5.17 -10.08
CA SER A 213 -3.79 6.29 -10.47
C SER A 213 -5.26 5.93 -10.25
N PRO A 214 -6.19 6.90 -10.24
CA PRO A 214 -7.60 6.61 -10.44
C PRO A 214 -7.82 5.78 -11.71
N GLN A 215 -8.92 5.03 -11.76
CA GLN A 215 -9.33 4.35 -12.98
C GLN A 215 -9.92 5.36 -13.97
N TYR A 216 -9.43 5.32 -15.21
CA TYR A 216 -9.94 6.15 -16.29
C TYR A 216 -10.73 5.28 -17.27
N GLY A 217 -12.03 5.55 -17.40
CA GLY A 217 -12.86 4.89 -18.40
C GLY A 217 -12.56 5.38 -19.81
N VAL A 218 -12.49 4.44 -20.75
CA VAL A 218 -12.39 4.67 -22.20
C VAL A 218 -13.60 3.99 -22.86
N THR A 219 -14.50 4.79 -23.39
CA THR A 219 -15.71 4.31 -24.07
C THR A 219 -15.37 3.80 -25.46
N VAL A 220 -15.81 2.59 -25.78
CA VAL A 220 -15.70 2.02 -27.12
C VAL A 220 -16.75 2.67 -28.03
N THR A 221 -16.31 3.31 -29.10
CA THR A 221 -17.20 4.01 -30.04
C THR A 221 -17.38 3.26 -31.37
N ASN A 222 -16.54 2.27 -31.66
CA ASN A 222 -16.80 1.28 -32.71
C ASN A 222 -18.00 0.40 -32.36
N GLU A 223 -18.56 -0.28 -33.36
CA GLU A 223 -19.61 -1.29 -33.17
C GLU A 223 -19.15 -2.40 -32.20
N LEU A 224 -17.90 -2.84 -32.37
CA LEU A 224 -17.23 -3.85 -31.57
C LEU A 224 -15.77 -3.46 -31.31
N PHE A 225 -15.24 -3.84 -30.14
CA PHE A 225 -13.81 -3.77 -29.88
C PHE A 225 -13.11 -4.97 -30.54
N HIS A 226 -12.76 -4.82 -31.81
CA HIS A 226 -12.21 -5.91 -32.62
C HIS A 226 -10.68 -5.98 -32.55
N ASN A 227 -10.07 -6.97 -33.22
CA ASN A 227 -8.62 -7.19 -33.20
C ASN A 227 -7.80 -5.94 -33.57
N GLY A 228 -8.25 -5.15 -34.55
CA GLY A 228 -7.61 -3.87 -34.88
C GLY A 228 -7.51 -2.87 -33.71
N ASN A 229 -8.55 -2.75 -32.88
CA ASN A 229 -8.51 -1.90 -31.69
C ASN A 229 -7.53 -2.45 -30.64
N VAL A 230 -7.50 -3.78 -30.46
CA VAL A 230 -6.55 -4.47 -29.56
C VAL A 230 -5.10 -4.17 -29.97
N GLU A 231 -4.77 -4.33 -31.25
CA GLU A 231 -3.42 -4.06 -31.76
C GLU A 231 -3.04 -2.57 -31.64
N ALA A 232 -3.97 -1.66 -31.89
CA ALA A 232 -3.76 -0.23 -31.70
C ALA A 232 -3.45 0.08 -30.23
N TRP A 233 -4.24 -0.48 -29.30
CA TRP A 233 -4.01 -0.32 -27.85
C TRP A 233 -2.66 -0.90 -27.41
N LYS A 234 -2.28 -2.09 -27.89
CA LYS A 234 -0.95 -2.66 -27.61
C LYS A 234 0.17 -1.71 -28.02
N ARG A 235 0.09 -1.12 -29.22
CA ARG A 235 1.11 -0.17 -29.70
C ARG A 235 1.13 1.13 -28.87
N ILE A 236 -0.04 1.67 -28.53
CA ILE A 236 -0.14 2.87 -27.68
C ILE A 236 0.47 2.63 -26.30
N ILE A 237 0.09 1.52 -25.64
CA ILE A 237 0.58 1.14 -24.31
C ILE A 237 2.09 0.89 -24.36
N ARG A 238 2.57 0.15 -25.35
CA ARG A 238 3.99 -0.12 -25.54
C ARG A 238 4.81 1.16 -25.70
N SER A 239 4.32 2.11 -26.51
CA SER A 239 4.96 3.42 -26.68
C SER A 239 5.04 4.20 -25.35
N TYR A 240 3.95 4.18 -24.56
CA TYR A 240 3.89 4.83 -23.26
C TYR A 240 4.89 4.21 -22.26
N GLU A 241 4.88 2.89 -22.12
CA GLU A 241 5.79 2.17 -21.21
C GLU A 241 7.26 2.22 -21.66
N ALA A 242 7.53 2.38 -22.96
CA ALA A 242 8.88 2.57 -23.47
C ALA A 242 9.47 3.93 -23.06
N LYS A 243 8.66 5.00 -23.10
CA LYS A 243 9.08 6.32 -22.61
C LYS A 243 9.14 6.37 -21.08
N TYR A 244 8.15 5.80 -20.42
CA TYR A 244 8.00 5.80 -18.96
C TYR A 244 8.30 4.40 -18.40
N THR A 245 9.59 4.06 -18.33
CA THR A 245 10.08 2.70 -18.03
C THR A 245 9.65 2.16 -16.65
N GLU A 246 9.36 3.03 -15.69
CA GLU A 246 8.87 2.67 -14.36
C GLU A 246 7.33 2.59 -14.26
N MET A 247 6.61 2.91 -15.34
CA MET A 247 5.15 2.89 -15.40
C MET A 247 4.64 1.60 -16.03
N LYS A 248 3.50 1.11 -15.53
CA LYS A 248 2.71 0.06 -16.15
C LYS A 248 1.27 0.50 -16.36
N VAL A 249 0.72 0.22 -17.54
CA VAL A 249 -0.69 0.44 -17.84
C VAL A 249 -1.46 -0.84 -17.54
N LEU A 250 -2.33 -0.78 -16.54
CA LEU A 250 -3.23 -1.86 -16.16
C LEU A 250 -4.57 -1.65 -16.84
N ILE A 251 -5.16 -2.73 -17.36
CA ILE A 251 -6.45 -2.71 -18.05
C ILE A 251 -7.48 -3.45 -17.20
N PHE A 252 -8.67 -2.90 -17.08
CA PHE A 252 -9.79 -3.47 -16.34
C PHE A 252 -11.06 -3.49 -17.20
N TYR A 253 -11.84 -4.55 -17.07
CA TYR A 253 -13.13 -4.72 -17.73
C TYR A 253 -14.10 -5.39 -16.76
N GLU A 254 -15.28 -4.81 -16.55
CA GLU A 254 -16.28 -5.31 -15.57
C GLU A 254 -15.71 -5.50 -14.14
N GLY A 255 -14.74 -4.67 -13.75
CA GLY A 255 -14.09 -4.73 -12.44
C GLY A 255 -12.92 -5.72 -12.33
N GLU A 256 -12.72 -6.58 -13.33
CA GLU A 256 -11.62 -7.54 -13.36
C GLU A 256 -10.39 -6.99 -14.09
N GLN A 257 -9.20 -7.30 -13.60
CA GLN A 257 -7.95 -6.97 -14.30
C GLN A 257 -7.76 -7.89 -15.50
N ILE A 258 -7.51 -7.28 -16.66
CA ILE A 258 -7.20 -7.95 -17.91
C ILE A 258 -5.69 -8.04 -18.07
N HIS A 259 -5.12 -9.23 -17.84
CA HIS A 259 -3.69 -9.48 -18.03
C HIS A 259 -3.29 -9.68 -19.50
N ASP A 260 -4.18 -10.26 -20.29
CA ASP A 260 -4.00 -10.40 -21.74
C ASP A 260 -5.10 -9.61 -22.46
N ILE A 261 -4.72 -8.49 -23.06
CA ILE A 261 -5.63 -7.60 -23.79
C ILE A 261 -6.35 -8.31 -24.95
N ASN A 262 -5.77 -9.38 -25.51
CA ASN A 262 -6.44 -10.19 -26.53
C ASN A 262 -7.75 -10.81 -26.02
N THR A 263 -7.89 -11.01 -24.72
CA THR A 263 -9.12 -11.57 -24.13
C THR A 263 -10.33 -10.63 -24.24
N LEU A 264 -10.11 -9.33 -24.53
CA LEU A 264 -11.18 -8.38 -24.82
C LEU A 264 -11.82 -8.61 -26.21
N PHE A 265 -11.11 -9.26 -27.13
CA PHE A 265 -11.58 -9.55 -28.48
C PHE A 265 -12.50 -10.79 -28.56
N LYS A 266 -12.84 -11.45 -27.44
CA LYS A 266 -13.81 -12.55 -27.48
C LYS A 266 -15.15 -12.05 -28.03
N TRP A 267 -15.71 -12.77 -29.00
CA TRP A 267 -16.86 -12.32 -29.81
C TRP A 267 -18.01 -11.85 -28.91
N GLY A 268 -18.42 -10.58 -29.08
CA GLY A 268 -19.51 -9.97 -28.32
C GLY A 268 -19.19 -9.51 -26.89
N LYS A 269 -17.94 -9.66 -26.41
CA LYS A 269 -17.57 -9.25 -25.03
C LYS A 269 -17.60 -7.75 -24.84
N VAL A 270 -17.00 -6.97 -25.74
CA VAL A 270 -16.96 -5.50 -25.63
C VAL A 270 -17.63 -4.86 -26.85
N LYS A 271 -18.69 -4.10 -26.61
CA LYS A 271 -19.55 -3.51 -27.64
C LYS A 271 -19.48 -1.98 -27.60
N HIS A 272 -20.09 -1.35 -28.60
CA HIS A 272 -20.35 0.08 -28.60
C HIS A 272 -20.95 0.57 -27.27
N GLY A 273 -20.41 1.66 -26.74
CA GLY A 273 -20.85 2.30 -25.50
C GLY A 273 -20.30 1.68 -24.22
N THR A 274 -19.63 0.53 -24.29
CA THR A 274 -19.00 -0.09 -23.11
C THR A 274 -17.71 0.63 -22.73
N ASN A 275 -17.43 0.73 -21.43
CA ASN A 275 -16.19 1.29 -20.91
C ASN A 275 -15.16 0.19 -20.63
N ILE A 276 -13.96 0.37 -21.17
CA ILE A 276 -12.75 -0.32 -20.70
C ILE A 276 -12.02 0.66 -19.79
N TYR A 277 -11.63 0.22 -18.60
CA TYR A 277 -10.95 1.07 -17.63
C TYR A 277 -9.44 0.86 -17.69
N ILE A 278 -8.68 1.93 -17.52
CA ILE A 278 -7.23 1.86 -17.35
C ILE A 278 -6.79 2.44 -16.02
N CYS A 279 -5.71 1.93 -15.46
CA CYS A 279 -5.03 2.49 -14.30
C CYS A 279 -3.52 2.50 -14.57
N LEU A 280 -2.81 3.50 -14.07
CA LEU A 280 -1.36 3.57 -14.12
C LEU A 280 -0.78 3.10 -12.80
N LEU A 281 0.21 2.22 -12.87
CA LEU A 281 1.00 1.76 -11.74
C LEU A 281 2.42 2.30 -11.85
N GLY A 282 2.87 3.09 -10.88
CA GLY A 282 4.22 3.63 -10.84
C GLY A 282 4.43 4.77 -9.83
N ALA A 283 5.63 5.34 -9.80
CA ALA A 283 6.02 6.38 -8.85
C ALA A 283 5.40 7.77 -9.14
N GLU A 284 5.50 8.26 -10.38
CA GLU A 284 4.93 9.53 -10.83
C GLU A 284 4.27 9.39 -12.20
N PHE A 285 3.06 9.93 -12.35
CA PHE A 285 2.27 9.80 -13.56
C PHE A 285 2.44 11.03 -14.47
N SER A 286 2.79 10.79 -15.74
CA SER A 286 2.96 11.83 -16.76
C SER A 286 2.14 11.52 -18.02
N ASP A 287 1.80 12.53 -18.82
CA ASP A 287 1.09 12.39 -20.11
C ASP A 287 -0.25 11.61 -20.06
N ILE A 288 -0.90 11.53 -18.89
CA ILE A 288 -2.16 10.78 -18.69
C ILE A 288 -3.24 11.24 -19.69
N SER A 289 -3.41 12.54 -19.87
CA SER A 289 -4.40 13.10 -20.80
C SER A 289 -4.14 12.68 -22.25
N LYS A 290 -2.86 12.61 -22.65
CA LYS A 290 -2.45 12.18 -24.00
C LYS A 290 -2.68 10.68 -24.18
N LEU A 291 -2.36 9.88 -23.16
CA LEU A 291 -2.62 8.44 -23.13
C LEU A 291 -4.12 8.13 -23.24
N ARG A 292 -4.95 8.77 -22.42
CA ARG A 292 -6.41 8.62 -22.48
C ARG A 292 -6.96 8.98 -23.85
N ARG A 293 -6.47 10.08 -24.46
CA ARG A 293 -6.87 10.49 -25.80
C ARG A 293 -6.50 9.45 -26.87
N TYR A 294 -5.29 8.93 -26.84
CA TYR A 294 -4.86 7.91 -27.81
C TYR A 294 -5.60 6.59 -27.62
N LEU A 295 -5.85 6.14 -26.39
CA LEU A 295 -6.64 4.94 -26.15
C LEU A 295 -8.11 5.12 -26.59
N ALA A 296 -8.70 6.30 -26.39
CA ALA A 296 -10.03 6.62 -26.93
C ALA A 296 -10.06 6.59 -28.46
N GLN A 297 -9.03 7.12 -29.13
CA GLN A 297 -8.89 7.01 -30.58
C GLN A 297 -8.68 5.55 -31.02
N GLY A 298 -7.87 4.78 -30.28
CA GLY A 298 -7.66 3.36 -30.50
C GLY A 298 -8.89 2.49 -30.28
N ALA A 299 -9.86 2.95 -29.48
CA ALA A 299 -11.18 2.32 -29.25
C ALA A 299 -12.29 2.82 -30.20
N SER A 300 -11.92 3.62 -31.19
CA SER A 300 -12.79 4.19 -32.22
C SER A 300 -12.36 3.74 -33.61
N SER A 301 -13.04 4.21 -34.65
CA SER A 301 -12.70 3.93 -36.05
C SER A 301 -11.32 4.46 -36.44
N ARG A 302 -10.76 5.37 -35.63
CA ARG A 302 -9.41 5.92 -35.79
C ARG A 302 -8.29 4.97 -35.37
N PHE A 303 -8.59 3.74 -34.95
CA PHE A 303 -7.57 2.78 -34.53
C PHE A 303 -6.51 2.52 -35.61
N GLU A 304 -6.88 2.61 -36.89
CA GLU A 304 -5.99 2.41 -38.03
C GLU A 304 -4.82 3.39 -38.05
N ASP A 305 -4.98 4.59 -37.49
CA ASP A 305 -3.90 5.59 -37.39
C ASP A 305 -2.72 5.07 -36.57
N PHE A 306 -2.96 4.16 -35.63
CA PHE A 306 -1.93 3.53 -34.80
C PHE A 306 -1.40 2.21 -35.40
N LEU A 307 -2.00 1.72 -36.48
CA LEU A 307 -1.55 0.50 -37.16
C LEU A 307 -0.63 0.79 -38.35
N LYS A 308 -0.62 2.03 -38.85
CA LYS A 308 0.29 2.50 -39.89
C LYS A 308 1.76 2.31 -39.47
N GLY A 309 2.60 1.93 -40.43
CA GLY A 309 4.03 1.69 -40.20
C GLY A 309 4.41 0.25 -39.83
N ASP A 310 5.69 0.02 -39.59
CA ASP A 310 6.27 -1.29 -39.30
C ASP A 310 5.74 -1.86 -37.96
N PRO A 311 5.05 -3.02 -37.95
CA PRO A 311 4.53 -3.62 -36.73
C PRO A 311 5.58 -4.04 -35.71
N THR A 312 6.83 -4.19 -36.13
CA THR A 312 7.94 -4.63 -35.28
C THR A 312 8.63 -3.45 -34.58
N LYS A 313 8.38 -2.22 -35.02
CA LYS A 313 9.00 -1.01 -34.45
C LYS A 313 8.04 -0.29 -33.51
N ASP A 314 8.59 0.20 -32.41
CA ASP A 314 7.83 1.03 -31.48
C ASP A 314 7.51 2.38 -32.11
N MET A 315 6.24 2.77 -32.06
CA MET A 315 5.83 4.11 -32.48
C MET A 315 6.27 5.12 -31.41
N ALA A 316 6.89 6.23 -31.81
CA ALA A 316 7.21 7.33 -30.91
C ALA A 316 5.98 8.23 -30.70
N LEU A 317 4.96 7.73 -30.00
CA LEU A 317 3.73 8.48 -29.70
C LEU A 317 3.90 9.41 -28.50
N PHE A 318 4.72 9.02 -27.53
CA PHE A 318 4.97 9.78 -26.32
C PHE A 318 6.33 10.45 -26.36
#